data_AF-A0A699TIA2-F1
#
_entry.id   AF-A0A699TIA2-F1
#
_cell.length_a   1.000
_cell.length_b   1.000
_cell.length_c   1.000
_cell.angle_alpha   90.00
_cell.angle_beta   90.00
_cell.angle_gamma   90.00
#
_symmetry.space_group_name_H-M   'P 1'
#
loop_
_entity.id
_entity.type
_entity.pdbx_description
1 polymer ?
#
loop_
_entity_poly.entity_id
_entity_poly.type
_entity_poly.pdbx_seq_one_letter_code
_entity_poly.pdbx_strand_id
1 'polypeptide(L)'
;MCEFDIILGMDWMTEHHATIDCHSYRVIFGDIHAPEFIYHGSLPGKSMQIIFALQARTLLSHGCEGFLATIHDMTSDVPSIHDQSIVSEFPDVFPNELPGIPPVREVEFNVELIPGAEPIS
;
A
#
# COMPACT_ATOMS: atom_id res chain seq x y z
N MET A 1 -10.27 -5.36 10.06
CA MET A 1 -9.59 -4.47 9.10
C MET A 1 -10.22 -3.10 9.26
N CYS A 2 -9.42 -2.07 9.49
CA CYS A 2 -9.93 -0.72 9.75
C CYS A 2 -10.55 -0.17 8.46
N GLU A 3 -11.85 0.13 8.52
CA GLU A 3 -12.52 0.98 7.55
C GLU A 3 -12.06 2.41 7.85
N PHE A 4 -11.56 3.11 6.84
CA PHE A 4 -11.14 4.50 6.98
C PHE A 4 -12.19 5.38 6.33
N ASP A 5 -12.76 6.28 7.11
CA ASP A 5 -13.65 7.32 6.61
C ASP A 5 -12.81 8.49 6.11
N ILE A 6 -13.04 8.91 4.87
CA ILE A 6 -12.41 10.10 4.28
C ILE A 6 -13.41 11.25 4.37
N ILE A 7 -13.02 12.32 5.06
CA ILE A 7 -13.79 13.56 5.10
C ILE A 7 -13.12 14.56 4.18
N LEU A 8 -13.82 14.98 3.13
CA LEU A 8 -13.34 15.98 2.18
C LEU A 8 -13.81 17.36 2.62
N GLY A 9 -12.85 18.29 2.72
CA GLY A 9 -13.13 19.68 3.06
C GLY A 9 -13.83 20.45 1.94
N MET A 10 -14.48 21.55 2.31
CA MET A 10 -15.14 22.45 1.34
C MET A 10 -14.15 23.12 0.39
N ASP A 11 -12.94 23.40 0.87
CA ASP A 11 -11.81 23.91 0.10
C ASP A 11 -11.43 22.94 -1.03
N TRP A 12 -11.18 21.68 -0.70
CA TRP A 12 -10.86 20.63 -1.67
C TRP A 12 -12.00 20.44 -2.68
N MET A 13 -13.25 20.40 -2.22
CA MET A 13 -14.41 20.30 -3.09
C MET A 13 -14.55 21.51 -4.03
N THR A 14 -14.22 22.72 -3.57
CA THR A 14 -14.29 23.94 -4.40
C THR A 14 -13.21 23.93 -5.47
N GLU A 15 -11.99 23.54 -5.12
CA GLU A 15 -10.85 23.41 -6.04
C GLU A 15 -11.14 22.44 -7.19
N HIS A 16 -11.84 21.34 -6.89
CA HIS A 16 -12.20 20.32 -7.87
C HIS A 16 -13.60 20.49 -8.48
N HIS A 17 -14.22 21.68 -8.33
CA HIS A 17 -15.54 22.00 -8.87
C HIS A 17 -16.61 20.94 -8.54
N ALA A 18 -16.60 20.43 -7.31
CA ALA A 18 -17.46 19.33 -6.90
C ALA A 18 -18.93 19.76 -6.83
N THR A 19 -19.80 18.96 -7.45
CA THR A 19 -21.26 19.11 -7.40
C THR A 19 -21.88 17.86 -6.77
N ILE A 20 -22.66 18.04 -5.70
CA ILE A 20 -23.32 16.94 -4.98
C ILE A 20 -24.76 16.78 -5.48
N ASP A 21 -25.06 15.66 -6.12
CA ASP A 21 -26.41 15.24 -6.48
C ASP A 21 -26.93 14.24 -5.43
N CYS A 22 -27.66 14.77 -4.45
CA CYS A 22 -28.25 13.98 -3.37
C CYS A 22 -29.33 13.01 -3.85
N HIS A 23 -30.08 13.35 -4.91
CA HIS A 23 -31.17 12.51 -5.40
C HIS A 23 -30.61 11.22 -6.02
N SER A 24 -29.54 11.35 -6.79
CA SER A 24 -28.90 10.22 -7.48
C SER A 24 -27.80 9.54 -6.67
N TYR A 25 -27.51 10.00 -5.44
CA TYR A 25 -26.40 9.55 -4.60
C TYR A 25 -25.05 9.66 -5.32
N ARG A 26 -24.74 10.82 -5.92
CA ARG A 26 -23.51 11.02 -6.72
C ARG A 26 -22.81 12.31 -6.38
N VAL A 27 -21.49 12.31 -6.54
CA VAL A 27 -20.65 13.50 -6.51
C VAL A 27 -19.95 13.61 -7.87
N ILE A 28 -20.09 14.76 -8.52
CA ILE A 28 -19.52 15.06 -9.83
C ILE A 28 -18.35 16.01 -9.61
N PHE A 29 -17.21 15.75 -10.24
CA PHE A 29 -16.04 16.63 -10.21
C PHE A 29 -15.77 17.19 -11.61
N GLY A 30 -15.49 18.48 -11.70
CA GLY A 30 -15.36 19.22 -12.95
C GLY A 30 -16.69 19.80 -13.46
N ASP A 31 -16.78 20.04 -14.77
CA ASP A 31 -17.95 20.66 -15.41
C ASP A 31 -19.16 19.69 -15.43
N ILE A 32 -20.36 20.20 -15.14
CA ILE A 32 -21.59 19.38 -15.07
C ILE A 32 -21.98 18.79 -16.45
N HIS A 33 -21.66 19.50 -17.53
CA HIS A 33 -21.92 19.06 -18.91
C HIS A 33 -20.78 18.21 -19.49
N ALA A 34 -19.58 18.27 -18.91
CA ALA A 34 -18.43 17.46 -19.28
C ALA A 34 -17.61 17.05 -18.03
N PRO A 35 -18.12 16.08 -17.23
CA PRO A 35 -17.52 15.72 -15.96
C PRO A 35 -16.20 14.98 -16.15
N GLU A 36 -15.20 15.32 -15.34
CA GLU A 36 -13.91 14.63 -15.34
C GLU A 36 -14.00 13.31 -14.57
N PHE A 37 -14.70 13.34 -13.43
CA PHE A 37 -14.88 12.18 -12.57
C PHE A 37 -16.26 12.20 -11.91
N ILE A 38 -16.85 11.02 -11.73
CA ILE A 38 -18.14 10.87 -11.06
C ILE A 38 -18.00 9.77 -10.01
N TYR A 39 -18.10 10.17 -8.75
CA TYR A 39 -18.23 9.25 -7.64
C TYR A 39 -19.70 8.86 -7.45
N HIS A 40 -19.96 7.56 -7.37
CA HIS A 40 -21.26 7.03 -6.98
C HIS A 40 -21.20 6.64 -5.51
N GLY A 41 -22.02 7.29 -4.69
CA GLY A 41 -22.24 6.90 -3.31
C GLY A 41 -22.73 5.46 -3.23
N SER A 42 -22.36 4.78 -2.15
CA SER A 42 -22.81 3.42 -1.90
C SER A 42 -24.31 3.44 -1.54
N LEU A 43 -25.16 2.79 -2.35
CA LEU A 43 -26.56 2.60 -1.96
C LEU A 43 -26.61 1.81 -0.64
N PRO A 44 -27.52 2.16 0.29
CA PRO A 44 -27.77 1.36 1.48
C PRO A 44 -28.10 -0.08 1.05
N GLY A 45 -27.16 -1.01 1.23
CA GLY A 45 -27.33 -2.43 0.90
C GLY A 45 -26.32 -3.04 -0.08
N LYS A 46 -25.47 -2.26 -0.75
CA LYS A 46 -24.38 -2.82 -1.58
C LYS A 46 -23.05 -2.67 -0.84
N SER A 47 -22.66 -3.70 -0.09
CA SER A 47 -21.37 -3.75 0.59
C SER A 47 -20.23 -3.74 -0.43
N MET A 48 -19.24 -2.86 -0.24
CA MET A 48 -17.98 -2.95 -0.96
C MET A 48 -17.33 -4.29 -0.59
N GLN A 49 -17.14 -5.18 -1.57
CA GLN A 49 -16.51 -6.48 -1.31
C GLN A 49 -15.01 -6.28 -1.14
N ILE A 50 -14.58 -6.28 0.13
CA ILE A 50 -13.16 -6.35 0.47
C ILE A 50 -12.74 -7.81 0.32
N ILE A 51 -11.69 -8.04 -0.46
CA ILE A 51 -11.11 -9.36 -0.68
C ILE A 51 -9.69 -9.42 -0.10
N PHE A 52 -9.23 -10.62 0.21
CA PHE A 52 -7.85 -10.82 0.62
C PHE A 52 -6.89 -10.63 -0.57
N ALA A 53 -5.65 -10.23 -0.28
CA ALA A 53 -4.61 -10.09 -1.29
C ALA A 53 -4.39 -11.38 -2.10
N LEU A 54 -4.52 -12.56 -1.47
CA LEU A 54 -4.44 -13.85 -2.16
C LEU A 54 -5.57 -14.01 -3.19
N GLN A 55 -6.79 -13.62 -2.85
CA GLN A 55 -7.94 -13.67 -3.77
C GLN A 55 -7.76 -12.67 -4.92
N ALA A 56 -7.24 -11.46 -4.63
CA ALA A 56 -6.90 -10.49 -5.67
C ALA A 56 -5.87 -11.07 -6.65
N ARG A 57 -4.81 -11.74 -6.16
CA ARG A 57 -3.83 -12.42 -7.02
C ARG A 57 -4.46 -13.50 -7.90
N THR A 58 -5.38 -14.29 -7.35
CA THR A 58 -6.12 -15.30 -8.12
C THR A 58 -6.94 -14.65 -9.23
N LEU A 59 -7.70 -13.59 -8.94
CA LEU A 59 -8.50 -12.87 -9.93
C LEU A 59 -7.64 -12.29 -11.06
N LEU A 60 -6.51 -11.66 -10.72
CA LEU A 60 -5.54 -11.16 -11.71
C LEU A 60 -5.01 -12.30 -12.59
N SER A 61 -4.71 -13.47 -12.02
CA SER A 61 -4.24 -14.63 -12.79
C SER A 61 -5.29 -15.22 -13.73
N HIS A 62 -6.58 -14.98 -13.46
CA HIS A 62 -7.69 -15.35 -14.34
C HIS A 62 -8.00 -14.30 -15.41
N GLY A 63 -7.18 -13.24 -15.52
CA GLY A 63 -7.32 -12.21 -16.55
C GLY A 63 -8.20 -11.04 -16.16
N CYS A 64 -8.55 -10.88 -14.88
CA CYS A 64 -9.18 -9.64 -14.42
C CYS A 64 -8.17 -8.48 -14.45
N GLU A 65 -8.65 -7.30 -14.83
CA GLU A 65 -7.88 -6.05 -14.71
C GLU A 65 -7.88 -5.57 -13.25
N GLY A 66 -6.74 -5.07 -12.79
CA GLY A 66 -6.62 -4.48 -11.46
C GLY A 66 -5.77 -3.22 -11.49
N PHE A 67 -6.11 -2.28 -10.62
CA PHE A 67 -5.42 -1.01 -10.47
C PHE A 67 -4.82 -0.93 -9.07
N LEU A 68 -3.59 -0.47 -8.97
CA LEU A 68 -2.95 -0.16 -7.71
C LEU A 68 -3.08 1.34 -7.44
N ALA A 69 -3.69 1.71 -6.33
CA ALA A 69 -3.72 3.09 -5.84
C ALA A 69 -2.88 3.16 -4.56
N THR A 70 -1.99 4.14 -4.48
CA THR A 70 -1.20 4.45 -3.28
C THR A 70 -1.62 5.80 -2.74
N ILE A 71 -1.79 5.89 -1.41
CA ILE A 71 -2.01 7.15 -0.72
C ILE A 71 -0.64 7.64 -0.27
N HIS A 72 -0.19 8.77 -0.80
CA HIS A 72 1.02 9.44 -0.34
C HIS A 72 0.64 10.64 0.51
N ASP A 73 1.16 10.70 1.73
CA ASP A 73 1.10 11.91 2.53
C ASP A 73 2.04 12.96 1.92
N MET A 74 1.49 14.08 1.48
CA MET A 74 2.25 15.18 0.88
C MET A 74 2.72 16.20 1.92
N THR A 75 2.40 16.00 3.20
CA THR A 75 2.74 16.94 4.29
C THR A 75 4.05 16.60 5.01
N SER A 76 4.60 15.40 4.79
CA SER A 76 5.91 15.04 5.33
C SER A 76 7.03 15.41 4.35
N ASP A 77 7.93 16.31 4.76
CA ASP A 77 9.32 16.23 4.30
C ASP A 77 9.73 14.76 4.41
N VAL A 78 10.24 14.17 3.32
CA VAL A 78 10.64 12.76 3.28
C VAL A 78 11.50 12.49 4.52
N PRO A 79 11.05 11.65 5.48
CA PRO A 79 11.85 11.36 6.65
C PRO A 79 13.18 10.81 6.17
N SER A 80 14.27 11.45 6.58
CA SER A 80 15.58 10.90 6.30
C SER A 80 15.63 9.50 6.92
N ILE A 81 16.40 8.60 6.32
CA ILE A 81 16.63 7.27 6.90
C ILE A 81 17.16 7.36 8.36
N HIS A 82 17.76 8.49 8.74
CA HIS A 82 18.23 8.76 10.09
C HIS A 82 17.10 9.06 11.09
N ASP A 83 15.89 9.37 10.63
CA ASP A 83 14.71 9.61 11.47
C ASP A 83 14.04 8.30 11.93
N GLN A 84 14.49 7.16 11.40
CA GLN A 84 14.05 5.84 11.85
C GLN A 84 14.81 5.45 13.13
N SER A 85 14.08 5.24 14.23
CA SER A 85 14.64 4.89 15.54
C SER A 85 15.63 3.71 15.47
N ILE A 86 15.34 2.70 14.65
CA ILE A 86 16.18 1.51 14.49
C ILE A 86 17.52 1.86 13.81
N VAL A 87 17.52 2.76 12.83
CA VAL A 87 18.74 3.15 12.10
C VAL A 87 19.64 3.98 13.01
N SER A 88 19.06 4.84 13.87
CA SER A 88 19.83 5.63 14.84
C SER A 88 20.49 4.80 15.96
N GLU A 89 19.94 3.63 16.29
CA GLU A 89 20.48 2.73 17.32
C GLU A 89 21.67 1.90 16.80
N PHE A 90 21.76 1.69 15.49
CA PHE A 90 22.80 0.88 14.83
C PHE A 90 23.52 1.61 13.69
N PRO A 91 24.21 2.73 13.97
CA PRO A 91 24.88 3.55 12.95
C PRO A 91 26.06 2.82 12.27
N ASP A 92 26.59 1.78 12.90
CA ASP A 92 27.68 0.93 12.43
C ASP A 92 27.24 -0.14 11.42
N VAL A 93 25.97 -0.53 11.46
CA VAL A 93 25.36 -1.52 10.55
C VAL A 93 24.86 -0.86 9.25
N PHE A 94 24.51 0.43 9.32
CA PHE A 94 24.00 1.23 8.20
C PHE A 94 24.91 2.43 7.86
N PRO A 95 26.18 2.22 7.49
CA PRO A 95 27.06 3.30 7.08
C PRO A 95 26.60 3.93 5.76
N ASN A 96 26.86 5.22 5.59
CA ASN A 96 26.52 5.96 4.36
C ASN A 96 27.17 5.39 3.08
N GLU A 97 28.29 4.68 3.25
CA GLU A 97 28.97 3.93 2.19
C GLU A 97 29.14 2.47 2.63
N LEU A 98 28.76 1.52 1.78
CA LEU A 98 28.88 0.09 2.09
C LEU A 98 30.36 -0.30 2.14
N PRO A 99 30.84 -1.01 3.19
CA PRO A 99 32.26 -1.36 3.38
C PRO A 99 32.78 -2.44 2.40
N GLY A 100 32.10 -2.68 1.29
CA GLY A 100 32.37 -3.76 0.34
C GLY A 100 31.71 -5.08 0.74
N ILE A 101 31.84 -6.07 -0.14
CA ILE A 101 31.35 -7.43 0.11
C ILE A 101 32.22 -8.03 1.21
N PRO A 102 31.63 -8.55 2.31
CA PRO A 102 32.43 -9.22 3.33
C PRO A 102 33.21 -10.38 2.70
N PRO A 103 34.46 -10.63 3.13
CA PRO A 103 35.26 -11.72 2.60
C PRO A 103 34.50 -13.05 2.74
N VAL A 104 34.71 -13.96 1.78
CA VAL A 104 34.13 -15.32 1.81
C VAL A 104 34.45 -15.93 3.16
N ARG A 105 33.43 -16.03 4.03
CA ARG A 105 33.61 -16.68 5.32
C ARG A 105 33.55 -18.18 5.05
N GLU A 106 34.66 -18.88 5.29
CA GLU A 106 34.69 -20.34 5.41
C GLU A 106 33.98 -20.75 6.71
N VAL A 107 32.68 -20.49 6.81
CA VAL A 107 31.88 -21.07 7.88
C VAL A 107 31.50 -22.46 7.40
N GLU A 108 32.22 -23.46 7.88
CA GLU A 108 31.82 -24.85 7.76
C GLU A 108 30.54 -25.04 8.58
N PHE A 109 29.39 -24.93 7.93
CA PHE A 109 28.10 -25.17 8.57
C PHE A 109 27.97 -26.66 8.86
N ASN A 110 28.19 -27.02 10.12
CA ASN A 110 27.97 -28.39 10.57
C ASN A 110 26.47 -28.58 10.85
N VAL A 111 25.81 -29.42 10.05
CA VAL A 111 24.41 -29.80 10.26
C VAL A 111 24.39 -31.04 11.14
N GLU A 112 24.16 -30.86 12.43
CA GLU A 112 23.96 -31.97 13.35
C GLU A 112 22.62 -32.66 13.06
N LEU A 113 22.70 -33.90 12.59
CA LEU A 113 21.52 -34.73 12.38
C LEU A 113 21.21 -35.53 13.64
N ILE A 114 19.93 -35.56 14.01
CA ILE A 114 19.42 -36.52 14.98
C ILE A 114 19.59 -37.95 14.43
N PRO A 115 19.96 -38.94 15.26
CA PRO A 115 20.09 -40.33 14.83
C PRO A 115 18.79 -40.83 14.18
N GLY A 116 18.88 -41.24 12.91
CA GLY A 116 17.72 -41.69 12.11
C GLY A 116 17.16 -40.65 11.13
N ALA A 117 17.79 -39.48 10.96
CA ALA A 117 17.45 -38.57 9.88
C ALA A 117 17.81 -39.19 8.51
N GLU A 118 16.80 -39.35 7.65
CA GLU A 118 16.98 -39.78 6.26
C GLU A 118 16.68 -38.62 5.31
N PRO A 119 17.40 -38.54 4.17
CA PRO A 119 17.14 -37.52 3.16
C PRO A 119 15.75 -37.73 2.53
N ILE A 120 15.00 -36.65 2.40
CA ILE A 120 13.71 -36.66 1.71
C ILE A 120 13.99 -36.64 0.20
N SER A 121 13.47 -37.63 -0.52
CA SER A 121 13.55 -37.72 -2.00
C SER A 121 12.37 -37.01 -2.67
#